data_AF-A0A5E4HLP2-F1
#
_entry.id   AF-A0A5E4HLP2-F1
#
_cell.length_a   1.000
_cell.length_b   1.000
_cell.length_c   1.000
_cell.angle_alpha   90.00
_cell.angle_beta   90.00
_cell.angle_gamma   90.00
#
_symmetry.space_group_name_H-M   'P 1'
#
loop_
_entity.id
_entity.type
_entity.pdbx_description
1 polymer ?
#
loop_
_entity_poly.entity_id
_entity_poly.type
_entity_poly.pdbx_seq_one_letter_code
_entity_poly.pdbx_strand_id
1 'polypeptide(L)'
;MSTFQFTTRSGKEFEKPESGQYLAILADIVDLGIIKTSYNNVEKSQPMTRFVWLLEVNGKDGKPLQVQARYNNNLYSAKGKESNLYKAIKQILGTAPPVTLDPETLIGSVRKLFVIREVSEKGDFANIMGITPAEAGKTVAIPTDFVRDKNKPVEQQAKNKKPFVPGQQGQQAAAPAQTAPAPAAQDPAALIAALQAQLAAAQKAAAPTQGADVKF
;
A
#
# COMPACT_ATOMS: atom_id res chain seq x y z
N MET A 1 -1.65 40.97 -18.79
CA MET A 1 -1.92 39.98 -17.73
C MET A 1 -1.76 38.61 -18.37
N SER A 2 -0.68 37.87 -18.10
CA SER A 2 -0.46 36.54 -18.66
C SER A 2 -1.34 35.52 -17.95
N THR A 3 -2.25 34.90 -18.70
CA THR A 3 -3.09 33.80 -18.24
C THR A 3 -2.24 32.53 -18.14
N PHE A 4 -2.02 32.04 -16.92
CA PHE A 4 -1.47 30.71 -16.69
C PHE A 4 -2.52 29.65 -17.08
N GLN A 5 -2.18 28.77 -18.02
CA GLN A 5 -2.98 27.59 -18.32
C GLN A 5 -2.43 26.37 -17.57
N PHE A 6 -3.27 25.76 -16.74
CA PHE A 6 -2.98 24.46 -16.14
C PHE A 6 -3.23 23.37 -17.17
N THR A 7 -2.19 22.64 -17.57
CA THR A 7 -2.34 21.45 -18.41
C THR A 7 -2.79 20.26 -17.56
N THR A 8 -4.00 19.78 -17.76
CA THR A 8 -4.49 18.53 -17.15
C THR A 8 -3.78 17.33 -17.79
N ARG A 9 -3.29 16.40 -16.96
CA ARG A 9 -2.68 15.14 -17.44
C ARG A 9 -3.77 14.33 -18.14
N SER A 10 -3.67 14.14 -19.45
CA SER A 10 -4.65 13.44 -20.30
C SER A 10 -4.63 11.91 -20.10
N GLY A 11 -4.86 11.45 -18.88
CA GLY A 11 -5.33 10.10 -18.64
C GLY A 11 -6.79 10.00 -19.07
N LYS A 12 -7.19 8.90 -19.72
CA LYS A 12 -8.60 8.60 -19.96
C LYS A 12 -9.29 8.53 -18.60
N GLU A 13 -10.18 9.48 -18.30
CA GLU A 13 -10.89 9.55 -17.03
C GLU A 13 -11.97 8.47 -17.05
N PHE A 14 -11.70 7.36 -16.37
CA PHE A 14 -12.66 6.27 -16.22
C PHE A 14 -13.62 6.63 -15.08
N GLU A 15 -14.92 6.49 -15.34
CA GLU A 15 -15.95 6.65 -14.32
C GLU A 15 -15.65 5.78 -13.10
N LYS A 16 -15.78 6.37 -11.91
CA LYS A 16 -15.53 5.71 -10.64
C LYS A 16 -16.86 5.31 -10.01
N PRO A 17 -16.98 4.07 -9.51
CA PRO A 17 -18.15 3.69 -8.72
C PRO A 17 -18.20 4.53 -7.44
N GLU A 18 -19.41 4.74 -6.93
CA GLU A 18 -19.61 5.30 -5.60
C GLU A 18 -19.13 4.35 -4.50
N SER A 19 -19.07 4.84 -3.26
CA SER A 19 -18.81 3.99 -2.10
C SER A 19 -19.96 3.01 -1.89
N GLY A 20 -19.66 1.73 -1.69
CA GLY A 20 -20.69 0.71 -1.52
C GLY A 20 -20.20 -0.72 -1.59
N GLN A 21 -21.16 -1.65 -1.57
CA GLN A 21 -20.91 -3.07 -1.83
C GLN A 21 -21.33 -3.40 -3.25
N TYR A 22 -20.44 -4.06 -4.00
CA TYR A 22 -20.67 -4.42 -5.39
C TYR A 22 -20.33 -5.88 -5.62
N LEU A 23 -21.14 -6.60 -6.38
CA LEU A 23 -20.71 -7.86 -6.95
C LEU A 23 -19.71 -7.57 -8.07
N ALA A 24 -18.61 -8.33 -8.10
CA ALA A 24 -17.55 -8.15 -9.09
C ALA A 24 -16.93 -9.47 -9.50
N ILE A 25 -16.35 -9.49 -10.70
CA ILE A 25 -15.54 -10.58 -11.22
C ILE A 25 -14.09 -10.13 -11.39
N LEU A 26 -13.14 -10.97 -10.97
CA LEU A 26 -11.73 -10.73 -11.24
C LEU A 26 -11.45 -11.03 -12.70
N ALA A 27 -11.33 -9.99 -13.53
CA ALA A 27 -11.24 -10.12 -14.97
C ALA A 27 -9.80 -10.25 -15.47
N ASP A 28 -8.84 -9.63 -14.79
CA ASP A 28 -7.44 -9.74 -15.16
C ASP A 28 -6.49 -9.52 -13.99
N ILE A 29 -5.30 -10.10 -14.11
CA ILE A 29 -4.16 -9.87 -13.22
C ILE A 29 -2.98 -9.49 -14.09
N VAL A 30 -2.43 -8.30 -13.82
CA VAL A 30 -1.36 -7.72 -14.63
C VAL A 30 -0.11 -7.61 -13.78
N ASP A 31 0.97 -8.24 -14.22
CA ASP A 31 2.29 -7.98 -13.67
C ASP A 31 2.82 -6.65 -14.22
N LEU A 32 3.07 -5.70 -13.31
CA LEU A 32 3.59 -4.38 -13.65
C LEU A 32 5.13 -4.36 -13.64
N GLY A 33 5.78 -5.46 -13.25
CA GLY A 33 7.23 -5.50 -13.05
C GLY A 33 7.66 -4.63 -11.88
N ILE A 34 8.90 -4.11 -11.95
CA ILE A 34 9.51 -3.32 -10.89
C ILE A 34 9.05 -1.86 -11.01
N ILE A 35 8.30 -1.39 -10.03
CA ILE A 35 7.90 0.02 -9.92
C ILE A 35 8.74 0.71 -8.84
N LYS A 36 9.29 1.87 -9.19
CA LYS A 36 9.90 2.80 -8.22
C LYS A 36 8.81 3.60 -7.52
N THR A 37 8.72 3.46 -6.20
CA THR A 37 7.86 4.29 -5.34
C THR A 37 8.74 5.08 -4.38
N SER A 38 8.40 6.35 -4.16
CA SER A 38 9.06 7.19 -3.14
C SER A 38 8.13 7.29 -1.94
N TYR A 39 8.63 6.90 -0.77
CA TYR A 39 7.92 7.08 0.49
C TYR A 39 8.88 7.71 1.49
N ASN A 40 8.49 8.86 2.04
CA ASN A 40 9.30 9.62 3.00
C ASN A 40 10.72 9.95 2.48
N ASN A 41 10.83 10.39 1.22
CA ASN A 41 12.08 10.66 0.50
C ASN A 41 13.02 9.45 0.32
N VAL A 42 12.56 8.24 0.63
CA VAL A 42 13.28 7.00 0.33
C VAL A 42 12.67 6.37 -0.91
N GLU A 43 13.48 6.25 -1.97
CA GLU A 43 13.09 5.49 -3.15
C GLU A 43 13.19 3.99 -2.89
N LYS A 44 12.11 3.28 -3.16
CA LYS A 44 12.05 1.83 -3.09
C LYS A 44 11.57 1.28 -4.43
N SER A 45 12.32 0.31 -4.96
CA SER A 45 11.91 -0.46 -6.13
C SER A 45 11.26 -1.75 -5.65
N GLN A 46 10.01 -2.00 -6.03
CA GLN A 46 9.30 -3.22 -5.65
C GLN A 46 8.58 -3.82 -6.87
N PRO A 47 8.58 -5.15 -7.02
CA PRO A 47 7.73 -5.79 -8.01
C PRO A 47 6.26 -5.60 -7.59
N MET A 48 5.41 -5.22 -8.54
CA MET A 48 4.00 -4.95 -8.28
C MET A 48 3.10 -5.70 -9.25
N THR A 49 1.98 -6.18 -8.74
CA THR A 49 0.88 -6.74 -9.53
C THR A 49 -0.36 -5.87 -9.39
N ARG A 50 -1.21 -5.89 -10.41
CA ARG A 50 -2.48 -5.17 -10.44
C ARG A 50 -3.61 -6.14 -10.67
N PHE A 51 -4.61 -6.10 -9.81
CA PHE A 51 -5.84 -6.87 -9.96
C PHE A 51 -6.89 -5.95 -10.57
N VAL A 52 -7.55 -6.44 -11.61
CA VAL A 52 -8.59 -5.72 -12.35
C VAL A 52 -9.93 -6.39 -12.11
N TRP A 53 -10.83 -5.68 -11.45
CA TRP A 53 -12.17 -6.13 -11.16
C TRP A 53 -13.17 -5.41 -12.05
N LEU A 54 -14.13 -6.16 -12.59
CA LEU A 54 -15.30 -5.62 -13.28
C LEU A 54 -16.50 -5.76 -12.36
N LEU A 55 -17.23 -4.66 -12.16
CA LEU A 55 -18.41 -4.63 -11.31
C LEU A 55 -19.66 -5.04 -12.09
N GLU A 56 -20.69 -5.48 -11.39
CA GLU A 56 -22.01 -5.75 -11.98
C GLU A 56 -22.73 -4.47 -12.46
N VAL A 57 -22.27 -3.31 -12.01
CA VAL A 57 -22.87 -2.00 -12.32
C VAL A 57 -22.17 -1.40 -13.54
N ASN A 58 -22.97 -0.89 -14.48
CA ASN A 58 -22.48 -0.21 -15.66
C ASN A 58 -22.33 1.30 -15.41
N GLY A 59 -21.34 1.90 -16.07
CA GLY A 59 -21.18 3.34 -16.14
C GLY A 59 -22.11 3.97 -17.17
N LYS A 60 -21.98 5.29 -17.33
CA LYS A 60 -22.72 6.12 -18.30
C LYS A 60 -22.46 5.72 -19.75
N ASP A 61 -21.32 5.07 -20.00
CA ASP A 61 -20.95 4.52 -21.31
C ASP A 61 -21.59 3.15 -21.59
N GLY A 62 -22.39 2.62 -20.66
CA GLY A 62 -23.04 1.31 -20.77
C GLY A 62 -22.09 0.15 -20.56
N LYS A 63 -20.82 0.40 -20.17
CA LYS A 63 -19.84 -0.64 -19.88
C LYS A 63 -19.74 -0.91 -18.39
N PRO A 64 -19.39 -2.14 -17.96
CA PRO A 64 -19.14 -2.43 -16.56
C PRO A 64 -18.07 -1.52 -15.97
N LEU A 65 -18.36 -0.94 -14.80
CA LEU A 65 -17.39 -0.14 -14.07
C LEU A 65 -16.20 -1.01 -13.66
N GLN A 66 -15.01 -0.43 -13.74
CA GLN A 66 -13.76 -1.13 -13.44
C GLN A 66 -13.10 -0.55 -12.19
N VAL A 67 -12.73 -1.43 -11.27
CA VAL A 67 -11.93 -1.08 -10.09
C VAL A 67 -10.60 -1.82 -10.16
N GLN A 68 -9.51 -1.12 -9.81
CA GLN A 68 -8.16 -1.67 -9.86
C GLN A 68 -7.51 -1.57 -8.48
N ALA A 69 -6.91 -2.65 -8.02
CA ALA A 69 -6.07 -2.65 -6.83
C ALA A 69 -4.64 -3.02 -7.20
N ARG A 70 -3.66 -2.35 -6.59
CA ARG A 70 -2.24 -2.64 -6.79
C ARG A 70 -1.68 -3.25 -5.51
N TYR A 71 -0.90 -4.30 -5.69
CA TYR A 71 -0.26 -5.00 -4.61
C TYR A 71 1.23 -5.16 -4.89
N ASN A 72 2.03 -5.17 -3.83
CA ASN A 72 3.40 -5.64 -3.94
C ASN A 72 3.37 -7.14 -4.22
N ASN A 73 4.17 -7.60 -5.18
CA ASN A 73 4.27 -9.02 -5.53
C ASN A 73 5.09 -9.78 -4.48
N ASN A 74 4.50 -9.92 -3.29
CA ASN A 74 5.05 -10.72 -2.21
C ASN A 74 3.92 -11.43 -1.46
N LEU A 75 4.11 -12.72 -1.18
CA LEU A 75 3.20 -13.52 -0.36
C LEU A 75 3.80 -13.75 1.03
N TYR A 76 4.26 -12.65 1.64
CA TYR A 76 4.87 -12.71 2.96
C TYR A 76 3.79 -12.83 4.05
N SER A 77 3.96 -13.80 4.94
CA SER A 77 3.23 -13.95 6.19
C SER A 77 4.20 -14.42 7.27
N ALA A 78 4.47 -13.59 8.28
CA ALA A 78 5.25 -14.00 9.45
C ALA A 78 4.88 -13.20 10.70
N LYS A 79 4.86 -13.89 11.86
CA LYS A 79 4.66 -13.28 13.20
C LYS A 79 3.52 -12.25 13.26
N GLY A 80 2.37 -12.58 12.68
CA GLY A 80 1.17 -11.72 12.67
C GLY A 80 1.19 -10.57 11.65
N LYS A 81 2.25 -10.45 10.82
CA LYS A 81 2.32 -9.49 9.72
C LYS A 81 2.10 -10.20 8.39
N GLU A 82 0.95 -9.93 7.79
CA GLU A 82 0.58 -10.39 6.45
C GLU A 82 0.73 -9.24 5.45
N SER A 83 1.31 -9.53 4.28
CA SER A 83 1.34 -8.59 3.15
C SER A 83 -0.07 -8.30 2.61
N ASN A 84 -0.24 -7.15 1.94
CA ASN A 84 -1.54 -6.78 1.36
C ASN A 84 -2.02 -7.78 0.29
N LEU A 85 -1.09 -8.32 -0.51
CA LEU A 85 -1.43 -9.36 -1.50
C LEU A 85 -1.90 -10.64 -0.79
N TYR A 86 -1.17 -11.08 0.24
CA TYR A 86 -1.56 -12.26 1.01
C TYR A 86 -2.96 -12.11 1.62
N LYS A 87 -3.27 -10.95 2.21
CA LYS A 87 -4.60 -10.65 2.76
C LYS A 87 -5.70 -10.72 1.70
N ALA A 88 -5.45 -10.09 0.54
CA ALA A 88 -6.41 -10.09 -0.57
C ALA A 88 -6.67 -11.50 -1.09
N ILE A 89 -5.62 -12.30 -1.32
CA ILE A 89 -5.78 -13.67 -1.80
C ILE A 89 -6.47 -14.55 -0.75
N LYS A 90 -6.12 -14.41 0.54
CA LYS A 90 -6.79 -15.12 1.64
C LYS A 90 -8.28 -14.80 1.69
N GLN A 91 -8.67 -13.54 1.47
CA GLN A 91 -10.08 -13.15 1.37
C GLN A 91 -10.77 -13.75 0.13
N ILE A 92 -10.05 -13.89 -0.99
CA ILE A 92 -10.59 -14.53 -2.20
C ILE A 92 -10.77 -16.04 -1.98
N LEU A 93 -9.78 -16.74 -1.42
CA LEU A 93 -9.78 -18.20 -1.24
C LEU A 93 -10.55 -18.66 0.01
N GLY A 94 -10.74 -17.78 0.99
CA GLY A 94 -11.28 -18.13 2.33
C GLY A 94 -10.28 -18.87 3.22
N THR A 95 -9.10 -19.23 2.70
CA THR A 95 -8.05 -19.98 3.41
C THR A 95 -6.68 -19.34 3.15
N ALA A 96 -5.67 -19.77 3.92
CA ALA A 96 -4.31 -19.29 3.72
C ALA A 96 -3.80 -19.70 2.31
N PRO A 97 -3.30 -18.76 1.50
CA PRO A 97 -2.81 -19.09 0.16
C PRO A 97 -1.54 -19.94 0.24
N PRO A 98 -1.40 -20.98 -0.61
CA PRO A 98 -0.14 -21.69 -0.75
C PRO A 98 0.91 -20.78 -1.38
N VAL A 99 2.17 -20.96 -1.00
CA VAL A 99 3.29 -20.14 -1.52
C VAL A 99 3.49 -20.34 -3.03
N THR A 100 3.10 -21.50 -3.56
CA THR A 100 3.17 -21.87 -4.97
C THR A 100 1.92 -21.48 -5.77
N LEU A 101 0.99 -20.71 -5.17
CA LEU A 101 -0.23 -20.30 -5.86
C LEU A 101 0.12 -19.43 -7.07
N ASP A 102 -0.33 -19.84 -8.26
CA ASP A 102 -0.36 -18.98 -9.43
C ASP A 102 -1.55 -18.01 -9.31
N PRO A 103 -1.33 -16.69 -9.24
CA PRO A 103 -2.42 -15.71 -9.17
C PRO A 103 -3.42 -15.83 -10.32
N GLU A 104 -2.97 -16.26 -11.51
CA GLU A 104 -3.85 -16.41 -12.69
C GLU A 104 -5.02 -17.35 -12.45
N THR A 105 -4.87 -18.32 -11.54
CA THR A 105 -5.94 -19.26 -11.17
C THR A 105 -7.13 -18.58 -10.50
N LEU A 106 -6.96 -17.36 -10.01
CA LEU A 106 -8.01 -16.58 -9.35
C LEU A 106 -8.92 -15.87 -10.36
N ILE A 107 -8.50 -15.75 -11.63
CA ILE A 107 -9.27 -15.05 -12.66
C ILE A 107 -10.60 -15.77 -12.91
N GLY A 108 -11.66 -14.99 -13.07
CA GLY A 108 -13.04 -15.49 -13.16
C GLY A 108 -13.72 -15.66 -11.79
N SER A 109 -13.01 -15.48 -10.68
CA SER A 109 -13.62 -15.53 -9.35
C SER A 109 -14.60 -14.37 -9.15
N VAL A 110 -15.85 -14.71 -8.84
CA VAL A 110 -16.89 -13.73 -8.47
C VAL A 110 -16.87 -13.49 -6.97
N ARG A 111 -16.75 -12.23 -6.55
CA ARG A 111 -16.67 -11.82 -5.13
C ARG A 111 -17.48 -10.55 -4.91
N LYS A 112 -17.90 -10.33 -3.66
CA LYS A 112 -18.49 -9.06 -3.24
C LYS A 112 -17.36 -8.15 -2.76
N LEU A 113 -17.25 -6.96 -3.34
CA LEU A 113 -16.24 -5.97 -3.01
C LEU A 113 -16.86 -4.86 -2.18
N PHE A 114 -16.18 -4.45 -1.11
CA PHE A 114 -16.49 -3.22 -0.41
C PHE A 114 -15.58 -2.12 -0.94
N VAL A 115 -16.15 -1.18 -1.67
CA VAL A 115 -15.45 -0.07 -2.34
C VAL A 115 -15.70 1.21 -1.57
N ILE A 116 -14.64 1.98 -1.32
CA ILE A 116 -14.73 3.35 -0.81
C ILE A 116 -14.18 4.30 -1.87
N ARG A 117 -15.01 5.25 -2.29
CA ARG A 117 -14.61 6.38 -3.11
C ARG A 117 -14.06 7.49 -2.22
N GLU A 118 -12.86 7.93 -2.54
CA GLU A 118 -12.16 9.01 -1.85
C GLU A 118 -11.83 10.10 -2.86
N VAL A 119 -12.42 11.29 -2.64
CA VAL A 119 -12.14 12.48 -3.42
C VAL A 119 -11.22 13.37 -2.60
N SER A 120 -10.02 13.63 -3.12
CA SER A 120 -9.00 14.44 -2.47
C SER A 120 -8.37 15.42 -3.46
N GLU A 121 -7.56 16.37 -2.98
CA GLU A 121 -6.73 17.24 -3.84
C GLU A 121 -5.82 16.45 -4.79
N LYS A 122 -5.46 15.21 -4.42
CA LYS A 122 -4.60 14.32 -5.22
C LYS A 122 -5.36 13.60 -6.33
N GLY A 123 -6.69 13.60 -6.29
CA GLY A 123 -7.55 12.95 -7.26
C GLY A 123 -8.72 12.19 -6.64
N ASP A 124 -9.52 11.59 -7.53
CA ASP A 124 -10.67 10.73 -7.24
C ASP A 124 -10.27 9.26 -7.37
N PHE A 125 -10.37 8.51 -6.27
CA PHE A 125 -9.92 7.14 -6.17
C PHE A 125 -11.04 6.23 -5.68
N ALA A 126 -11.20 5.06 -6.30
CA ALA A 126 -12.06 3.99 -5.80
C ALA A 126 -11.17 2.87 -5.23
N ASN A 127 -11.15 2.76 -3.90
CA ASN A 127 -10.30 1.82 -3.17
C ASN A 127 -11.11 0.59 -2.70
N ILE A 128 -10.55 -0.60 -2.88
CA ILE A 128 -11.14 -1.85 -2.38
C ILE A 128 -10.70 -2.05 -0.93
N MET A 129 -11.65 -1.98 0.01
CA MET A 129 -11.41 -2.14 1.44
C MET A 129 -11.60 -3.57 1.93
N GLY A 130 -12.46 -4.34 1.26
CA GLY A 130 -12.73 -5.71 1.64
C GLY A 130 -13.20 -6.54 0.46
N ILE A 131 -12.86 -7.83 0.49
CA ILE A 131 -13.31 -8.84 -0.47
C ILE A 131 -14.01 -9.92 0.34
N THR A 132 -15.25 -10.23 0.00
CA THR A 132 -16.03 -11.29 0.65
C THR A 132 -16.59 -12.28 -0.39
N PRO A 133 -16.90 -13.53 0.00
CA PRO A 133 -17.57 -14.47 -0.87
C PRO A 133 -18.87 -13.87 -1.43
N ALA A 134 -19.11 -14.12 -2.72
CA ALA A 134 -20.39 -13.80 -3.34
C ALA A 134 -21.49 -14.77 -2.83
N GLU A 135 -22.74 -14.33 -2.91
CA GLU A 135 -23.89 -15.20 -2.69
C GLU A 135 -23.95 -16.30 -3.76
N ALA A 136 -24.33 -17.51 -3.35
CA ALA A 136 -24.40 -18.66 -4.25
C ALA A 136 -25.36 -18.39 -5.43
N GLY A 137 -24.93 -18.71 -6.65
CA GLY A 137 -25.73 -18.54 -7.87
C GLY A 137 -25.70 -17.14 -8.48
N LYS A 138 -25.07 -16.15 -7.84
CA LYS A 138 -24.83 -14.83 -8.46
C LYS A 138 -23.60 -14.89 -9.37
N THR A 139 -23.73 -14.35 -10.58
CA THR A 139 -22.64 -14.29 -11.56
C THR A 139 -22.53 -12.88 -12.13
N VAL A 140 -21.31 -12.49 -12.46
CA VAL A 140 -21.01 -11.27 -13.23
C VAL A 140 -20.32 -11.74 -14.49
N ALA A 141 -20.83 -11.37 -15.65
CA ALA A 141 -20.23 -11.72 -16.91
C ALA A 141 -19.04 -10.81 -17.22
N ILE A 142 -17.95 -11.40 -17.71
CA ILE A 142 -16.88 -10.62 -18.35
C ILE A 142 -17.39 -10.25 -19.76
N PRO A 143 -17.49 -8.97 -20.11
CA PRO A 143 -17.89 -8.55 -21.45
C PRO A 143 -16.99 -9.16 -22.53
N THR A 144 -17.57 -9.53 -23.67
CA THR A 144 -16.81 -10.14 -24.79
C THR A 144 -15.81 -9.18 -25.42
N ASP A 145 -16.00 -7.87 -25.24
CA ASP A 145 -15.07 -6.82 -25.68
C ASP A 145 -13.93 -6.57 -24.70
N PHE A 146 -13.93 -7.23 -23.53
CA PHE A 146 -12.85 -7.10 -22.55
C PHE A 146 -11.59 -7.84 -23.02
N VAL A 147 -10.58 -7.07 -23.44
CA VAL A 147 -9.27 -7.60 -23.81
C VAL A 147 -8.32 -7.52 -22.61
N ARG A 148 -7.86 -8.69 -22.15
CA ARG A 148 -6.83 -8.84 -21.12
C ARG A 148 -5.54 -8.11 -21.52
N ASP A 149 -4.82 -7.53 -20.56
CA ASP A 149 -3.61 -6.75 -20.85
C ASP A 149 -2.53 -7.61 -21.55
N LYS A 150 -2.45 -8.91 -21.24
CA LYS A 150 -1.54 -9.86 -21.93
C LYS A 150 -1.86 -10.07 -23.43
N ASN A 151 -3.11 -9.86 -23.83
CA ASN A 151 -3.58 -10.08 -25.21
C ASN A 151 -3.64 -8.77 -26.02
N LYS A 152 -3.28 -7.62 -25.43
CA LYS A 152 -3.22 -6.34 -26.16
C LYS A 152 -2.00 -6.30 -27.08
N PRO A 153 -2.04 -5.56 -28.20
CA PRO A 153 -0.86 -5.37 -29.06
C PRO A 153 0.35 -4.84 -28.27
N VAL A 154 1.56 -5.27 -28.63
CA VAL A 154 2.80 -4.99 -27.88
C VAL A 154 3.03 -3.48 -27.69
N GLU A 155 2.64 -2.62 -28.64
CA GLU A 155 2.67 -1.15 -28.48
C GLU A 155 1.82 -0.64 -27.30
N GLN A 156 0.70 -1.28 -26.98
CA GLN A 156 -0.16 -0.89 -25.85
C GLN A 156 0.35 -1.46 -24.53
N GLN A 157 0.99 -2.63 -24.55
CA GLN A 157 1.64 -3.22 -23.38
C GLN A 157 2.85 -2.39 -22.90
N ALA A 158 3.61 -1.82 -23.85
CA ALA A 158 4.78 -0.99 -23.57
C ALA A 158 4.45 0.34 -22.87
N LYS A 159 3.23 0.88 -23.02
CA LYS A 159 2.81 2.11 -22.31
C LYS A 159 2.55 1.88 -20.81
N ASN A 160 2.21 0.65 -20.41
CA ASN A 160 1.92 0.28 -19.02
C ASN A 160 3.16 -0.26 -18.28
N LYS A 161 4.10 -0.89 -19.00
CA LYS A 161 5.41 -1.27 -18.47
C LYS A 161 6.37 -0.10 -18.67
N LYS A 162 6.51 0.77 -17.67
CA LYS A 162 7.66 1.70 -17.69
C LYS A 162 8.93 0.86 -17.84
N PRO A 163 9.79 1.12 -18.82
CA PRO A 163 11.02 0.36 -18.99
C PRO A 163 11.84 0.50 -17.70
N PHE A 164 12.08 -0.63 -17.04
CA PHE A 164 13.21 -0.73 -16.13
C PHE A 164 14.46 -0.58 -17.00
N VAL A 165 15.18 0.53 -16.87
CA VAL A 165 16.50 0.70 -17.48
C VAL A 165 17.50 0.07 -16.50
N PRO A 166 18.08 -1.10 -16.81
CA PRO A 166 19.19 -1.63 -16.03
C PRO A 166 20.40 -0.75 -16.35
N GLY A 167 20.78 0.17 -15.46
CA GLY A 167 22.00 0.96 -15.67
C GLY A 167 22.08 2.33 -15.01
N GLN A 168 21.01 2.88 -14.44
CA GLN A 168 21.11 4.09 -13.62
C GLN A 168 21.01 3.74 -12.13
N GLN A 169 21.98 2.93 -11.67
CA GLN A 169 22.50 3.11 -10.33
C GLN A 169 23.25 4.44 -10.37
N GLY A 170 22.76 5.42 -9.61
CA GLY A 170 23.45 6.69 -9.43
C GLY A 170 24.89 6.39 -9.04
N GLN A 171 25.82 6.83 -9.88
CA GLN A 171 27.22 7.01 -9.53
C GLN A 171 27.24 7.94 -8.31
N GLN A 172 27.32 7.34 -7.12
CA GLN A 172 27.81 8.04 -5.95
C GLN A 172 29.25 8.41 -6.26
N ALA A 173 29.48 9.70 -6.51
CA ALA A 173 30.81 10.28 -6.49
C ALA A 173 31.47 9.87 -5.17
N ALA A 174 32.61 9.19 -5.28
CA ALA A 174 33.45 8.85 -4.14
C ALA A 174 33.88 10.16 -3.46
N ALA A 175 33.26 10.47 -2.31
CA ALA A 175 33.79 11.46 -1.40
C ALA A 175 35.07 10.88 -0.75
N PRO A 176 36.14 11.67 -0.61
CA PRO A 176 37.37 11.22 0.03
C PRO A 176 37.11 10.87 1.50
N ALA A 177 37.70 9.76 1.94
CA ALA A 177 37.61 9.21 3.28
C ALA A 177 37.97 10.27 4.35
N GLN A 178 36.98 10.67 5.14
CA GLN A 178 37.22 11.29 6.44
C GLN A 178 37.40 10.17 7.46
N THR A 179 38.62 10.05 7.98
CA THR A 179 38.97 9.26 9.15
C THR A 179 38.11 9.70 10.34
N ALA A 180 37.22 8.83 10.80
CA ALA A 180 36.51 9.00 12.06
C ALA A 180 37.50 8.89 13.23
N PRO A 181 37.49 9.83 14.20
CA PRO A 181 38.20 9.64 15.45
C PRO A 181 37.52 8.53 16.27
N ALA A 182 38.37 7.75 16.96
CA ALA A 182 37.99 6.63 17.81
C ALA A 182 36.93 7.02 18.87
N PRO A 183 35.98 6.13 19.21
CA PRO A 183 35.09 6.36 20.33
C PRO A 183 35.91 6.34 21.63
N ALA A 184 35.94 7.48 22.32
CA ALA A 184 36.46 7.59 23.67
C ALA A 184 35.67 6.64 24.59
N ALA A 185 36.40 5.84 25.35
CA ALA A 185 35.87 4.97 26.37
C ALA A 185 35.03 5.81 27.35
N GLN A 186 33.74 5.49 27.46
CA GLN A 186 32.87 6.03 28.48
C GLN A 186 33.33 5.45 29.82
N ASP A 187 33.86 6.31 30.69
CA ASP A 187 34.29 5.96 32.04
C ASP A 187 33.06 5.50 32.87
N PRO A 188 33.01 4.23 33.32
CA PRO A 188 31.87 3.70 34.07
C PRO A 188 31.64 4.38 35.43
N ALA A 189 32.62 5.15 35.95
CA ALA A 189 32.46 5.88 37.20
C ALA A 189 31.45 7.05 37.09
N ALA A 190 31.36 7.70 35.92
CA ALA A 190 30.46 8.84 35.73
C ALA A 190 28.97 8.41 35.67
N LEU A 191 28.70 7.19 35.20
CA LEU A 191 27.34 6.65 35.12
C LEU A 191 26.78 6.30 36.50
N ILE A 192 27.62 5.80 37.41
CA ILE A 192 27.23 5.46 38.79
C ILE A 192 26.94 6.73 39.61
N ALA A 193 27.76 7.77 39.43
CA ALA A 193 27.55 9.05 40.12
C ALA A 193 26.23 9.73 39.72
N ALA A 194 25.86 9.66 38.43
CA ALA A 194 24.60 10.22 37.94
C ALA A 194 23.36 9.49 38.51
N LEU A 195 23.42 8.16 38.63
CA LEU A 195 22.31 7.37 39.18
C LEU A 195 22.11 7.60 40.69
N GLN A 196 23.19 7.76 41.45
CA GLN A 196 23.10 8.06 42.89
C GLN A 196 22.54 9.46 43.17
N ALA A 197 22.88 10.46 42.33
CA ALA A 197 22.31 11.80 42.46
C ALA A 197 20.79 11.83 42.22
N GLN A 198 20.30 11.01 41.28
CA GLN A 198 18.87 10.93 40.97
C GLN A 198 18.07 10.25 42.09
N LEU A 199 18.67 9.26 42.76
CA LEU A 199 18.04 8.56 43.90
C LEU A 199 17.93 9.46 45.13
N ALA A 200 18.93 10.31 45.40
CA ALA A 200 18.90 11.26 46.52
C ALA A 200 17.85 12.38 46.32
N ALA A 201 17.64 12.83 45.08
CA ALA A 201 16.61 13.82 44.76
C ALA A 201 15.20 13.28 44.97
N ALA A 202 14.96 11.99 44.68
CA ALA A 202 13.65 11.35 44.88
C ALA A 202 13.29 11.20 46.38
N GLN A 203 14.27 10.97 47.25
CA GLN A 203 14.03 10.82 48.69
C GLN A 203 13.69 12.14 49.40
N LYS A 204 14.14 13.28 48.85
CA LYS A 204 13.85 14.61 49.42
C LYS A 204 12.42 15.11 49.14
N ALA A 205 11.70 14.48 48.20
CA ALA A 205 10.33 14.85 47.83
C ALA A 205 9.24 14.13 48.65
N ALA A 206 9.61 13.20 49.54
CA ALA A 206 8.68 12.33 50.25
C ALA A 206 8.59 12.57 51.77
N ALA A 207 8.84 13.79 52.25
CA ALA A 207 8.60 14.13 53.65
C ALA A 207 7.13 14.56 53.85
N PRO A 208 6.35 13.87 54.69
CA PRO A 208 4.96 14.24 54.98
C PRO A 208 4.88 15.46 55.91
N THR A 209 4.12 16.48 55.50
CA THR A 209 3.67 17.58 56.35
C THR A 209 2.69 17.03 57.39
N GLN A 210 3.20 16.75 58.60
CA GLN A 210 2.37 16.55 59.78
C GLN A 210 2.02 17.90 60.42
N GLY A 211 0.70 18.10 60.61
CA GLY A 211 0.13 18.61 61.86
C GLY A 211 0.09 20.13 62.07
N ALA A 212 -1.14 20.62 62.31
CA ALA A 212 -1.57 21.75 63.16
C ALA A 212 -2.82 22.37 62.47
N ASP A 213 -3.91 22.75 63.11
CA ASP A 213 -4.33 22.91 64.49
C ASP A 213 -5.84 23.20 64.38
N VAL A 214 -6.72 22.46 65.07
CA VAL A 214 -8.14 22.88 65.23
C VAL A 214 -8.37 23.01 66.72
N LYS A 215 -8.29 24.26 67.19
CA LYS A 215 -8.72 24.66 68.53
C LYS A 215 -10.18 25.12 68.50
N PHE A 216 -10.92 24.46 69.38
CA PHE A 216 -12.12 24.84 70.15
C PHE A 216 -13.22 25.67 69.47
#